data_AF-A0A662UHN3-F1
#
_entry.id   AF-A0A662UHN3-F1
#
_cell.length_a   1.000
_cell.length_b   1.000
_cell.length_c   1.000
_cell.angle_alpha   90.00
_cell.angle_beta   90.00
_cell.angle_gamma   90.00
#
_symmetry.space_group_name_H-M   'P 1'
#
loop_
_entity.id
_entity.type
_entity.pdbx_description
1 polymer ?
#
loop_
_entity_poly.entity_id
_entity_poly.type
_entity_poly.pdbx_seq_one_letter_code
_entity_poly.pdbx_strand_id
1 'polypeptide(L)'
;MKEVVFFEDRYVGLKLVKDCRCLCVYKVGIIGPTDVRDDFFEANEEVEAVMKSFKEQVVEAGKPPRKVLIVKGVRRPQGKTFKIVLDVETGKIIRIMYEA
;
A
#
# COMPACT_ATOMS: atom_id res chain seq x y z
N MET A 1 -8.70 2.41 -18.55
CA MET A 1 -8.88 1.30 -17.59
C MET A 1 -9.51 1.86 -16.33
N LYS A 2 -10.22 1.05 -15.55
CA LYS A 2 -10.87 1.49 -14.31
C LYS A 2 -9.90 1.35 -13.14
N GLU A 3 -9.84 2.35 -12.27
CA GLU A 3 -9.15 2.24 -10.98
C GLU A 3 -9.73 1.08 -10.15
N VAL A 4 -8.86 0.29 -9.53
CA VAL A 4 -9.25 -0.83 -8.67
C VAL A 4 -8.79 -0.54 -7.25
N VAL A 5 -9.74 -0.30 -6.35
CA VAL A 5 -9.48 -0.26 -4.91
C VAL A 5 -9.35 -1.69 -4.41
N PHE A 6 -8.14 -2.10 -4.04
CA PHE A 6 -7.89 -3.46 -3.53
C PHE A 6 -7.71 -3.50 -2.01
N PHE A 7 -7.63 -2.33 -1.37
CA PHE A 7 -7.58 -2.20 0.08
C PHE A 7 -8.08 -0.83 0.53
N GLU A 8 -8.92 -0.80 1.57
CA GLU A 8 -9.37 0.42 2.24
C GLU A 8 -9.45 0.16 3.74
N ASP A 9 -8.78 1.00 4.54
CA ASP A 9 -8.94 1.03 5.99
C ASP A 9 -9.50 2.38 6.42
N ARG A 10 -10.79 2.37 6.78
CA ARG A 10 -11.53 3.56 7.19
C ARG A 10 -11.12 4.09 8.56
N TYR A 11 -10.54 3.24 9.43
CA TYR A 11 -10.14 3.66 10.77
C TYR A 11 -8.92 4.59 10.70
N VAL A 12 -7.94 4.26 9.85
CA VAL A 12 -6.79 5.13 9.62
C VAL A 12 -6.94 6.05 8.40
N GLY A 13 -8.02 5.90 7.64
CA GLY A 13 -8.32 6.73 6.48
C GLY A 13 -7.32 6.54 5.35
N LEU A 14 -6.85 5.31 5.10
CA LEU A 14 -5.93 4.98 4.02
C LEU A 14 -6.56 4.03 3.01
N LYS A 15 -6.29 4.25 1.72
CA LYS A 15 -6.77 3.44 0.60
C LYS A 15 -5.62 3.13 -0.35
N LEU A 16 -5.49 1.87 -0.78
CA LEU A 16 -4.59 1.47 -1.85
C LEU A 16 -5.37 1.17 -3.12
N VAL A 17 -4.90 1.74 -4.22
CA VAL A 17 -5.55 1.68 -5.53
C VAL A 17 -4.54 1.22 -6.56
N LYS A 18 -4.95 0.26 -7.39
CA LYS A 18 -4.29 0.00 -8.66
C LYS A 18 -4.93 0.93 -9.69
N ASP A 19 -4.18 1.92 -10.15
CA ASP A 19 -4.58 2.76 -11.28
C ASP A 19 -3.71 2.40 -12.49
N CYS A 20 -4.30 1.72 -13.47
CA CYS A 20 -3.58 1.13 -14.59
C CYS A 20 -2.43 0.22 -14.11
N ARG A 21 -1.17 0.68 -14.22
CA ARG A 21 0.04 -0.02 -13.76
C ARG A 21 0.61 0.56 -12.46
N CYS A 22 0.03 1.63 -11.94
CA CYS A 22 0.53 2.33 -10.77
C CYS A 22 -0.13 1.80 -9.49
N LEU A 23 0.65 1.77 -8.41
CA LEU A 23 0.15 1.67 -7.05
C LEU A 23 0.00 3.07 -6.47
N CYS A 24 -1.24 3.46 -6.19
CA CYS A 24 -1.56 4.76 -5.62
C CYS A 24 -2.04 4.60 -4.18
N VAL A 25 -1.50 5.41 -3.26
CA VAL A 25 -2.00 5.53 -1.90
C VAL A 25 -2.82 6.80 -1.80
N TYR A 26 -4.02 6.70 -1.22
CA TYR A 26 -4.86 7.84 -0.91
C TYR A 26 -5.07 7.93 0.59
N LYS A 27 -5.14 9.16 1.10
CA LYS A 27 -5.46 9.46 2.49
C LYS A 27 -6.68 10.36 2.58
N VAL A 28 -7.58 10.07 3.52
CA VAL A 28 -8.75 10.90 3.79
C VAL A 28 -8.32 12.34 4.10
N GLY A 29 -8.99 13.30 3.45
CA GLY A 29 -8.73 14.73 3.62
C GLY A 29 -7.61 15.29 2.75
N ILE A 30 -6.92 14.47 1.94
CA ILE A 30 -5.90 14.92 0.99
C ILE A 30 -6.45 14.80 -0.44
N ILE A 31 -6.26 15.85 -1.23
CA ILE A 31 -6.63 15.86 -2.65
C ILE A 31 -5.55 15.11 -3.44
N GLY A 32 -5.96 14.05 -4.15
CA GLY A 32 -5.06 13.22 -4.94
C GLY A 32 -4.31 12.15 -4.12
N PRO A 33 -3.45 11.36 -4.77
CA PRO A 33 -2.67 10.34 -4.09
C PRO A 33 -1.53 10.95 -3.24
N THR A 34 -1.30 10.40 -2.06
CA THR A 34 -0.21 10.77 -1.15
C THR A 34 1.13 10.15 -1.52
N ASP A 35 1.09 9.03 -2.24
CA ASP A 35 2.26 8.34 -2.78
C ASP A 35 1.83 7.54 -4.01
N VAL A 36 2.71 7.46 -5.00
CA VAL A 36 2.49 6.74 -6.27
C VAL A 36 3.76 5.96 -6.60
N ARG A 37 3.59 4.68 -6.92
CA ARG A 37 4.66 3.84 -7.48
C ARG A 37 4.29 3.44 -8.89
N ASP A 38 4.99 4.04 -9.83
CA ASP A 38 4.83 3.76 -11.25
C ASP A 38 5.30 2.35 -11.59
N ASP A 39 4.64 1.74 -12.58
CA ASP A 39 4.91 0.39 -13.07
C ASP A 39 5.01 -0.68 -11.96
N PHE A 40 4.33 -0.45 -10.83
CA PHE A 40 4.27 -1.44 -9.76
C PHE A 40 3.55 -2.70 -10.22
N PHE A 41 2.50 -2.54 -11.04
CA PHE A 41 1.67 -3.62 -11.53
C PHE A 41 1.80 -3.85 -13.04
N GLU A 42 1.50 -5.06 -13.47
CA GLU A 42 1.24 -5.39 -14.87
C GLU A 42 -0.15 -4.93 -15.31
N ALA A 43 -0.32 -4.60 -16.60
CA ALA A 43 -1.58 -4.05 -17.11
C ALA A 43 -2.78 -4.96 -16.83
N ASN A 44 -2.60 -6.27 -17.02
CA ASN A 44 -3.67 -7.27 -16.96
C ASN A 44 -3.69 -8.07 -15.65
N GLU A 45 -2.88 -7.71 -14.65
CA GLU A 45 -2.91 -8.44 -13.38
C GLU A 45 -4.03 -7.95 -12.46
N GLU A 46 -4.62 -8.90 -11.74
CA GLU A 46 -5.54 -8.66 -10.65
C GLU A 46 -4.77 -8.60 -9.34
N VAL A 47 -5.24 -7.77 -8.41
CA VAL A 47 -4.62 -7.59 -7.11
C VAL A 47 -5.66 -7.69 -6.01
N GLU A 48 -5.30 -8.39 -4.94
CA GLU A 48 -6.13 -8.59 -3.77
C GLU A 48 -5.28 -8.36 -2.51
N ALA A 49 -5.80 -7.63 -1.54
CA ALA A 49 -5.20 -7.58 -0.20
C ALA A 49 -5.68 -8.79 0.62
N VAL A 50 -4.74 -9.57 1.13
CA VAL A 50 -5.03 -10.81 1.86
C VAL A 50 -4.79 -10.70 3.37
N MET A 51 -4.09 -9.66 3.81
CA MET A 51 -3.84 -9.43 5.24
C MET A 51 -3.52 -7.96 5.50
N LYS A 52 -3.93 -7.48 6.68
CA LYS A 52 -3.46 -6.22 7.25
C LYS A 52 -2.95 -6.39 8.69
N SER A 53 -2.00 -5.57 9.10
CA SER A 53 -1.47 -5.53 10.47
C SER A 53 -1.04 -4.11 10.82
N PHE A 54 -1.38 -3.67 12.04
CA PHE A 54 -0.94 -2.39 12.60
C PHE A 54 0.20 -2.61 13.59
N LYS A 55 1.25 -1.78 13.50
CA LYS A 55 2.41 -1.83 14.41
C LYS A 55 2.95 -0.44 14.68
N GLU A 56 3.60 -0.25 15.81
CA GLU A 56 4.54 0.85 16.01
C GLU A 56 5.96 0.34 15.75
N GLN A 57 6.70 1.04 14.90
CA GLN A 57 8.03 0.62 14.48
C GLN A 57 8.94 1.82 14.26
N VAL A 58 10.20 1.69 14.68
CA VAL A 58 11.28 2.60 14.26
C VAL A 58 11.63 2.30 12.80
N VAL A 59 11.28 3.23 11.91
CA VAL A 59 11.51 3.12 10.47
C VAL A 59 12.89 3.63 10.05
N GLU A 60 13.48 4.52 10.84
CA GLU A 60 14.77 5.17 10.61
C GLU A 60 15.57 5.21 11.92
N ALA A 61 16.87 4.91 11.85
CA ALA A 61 17.74 4.92 13.03
C ALA A 61 17.78 6.31 13.68
N GLY A 62 17.60 6.37 15.00
CA GLY A 62 17.60 7.62 15.76
C GLY A 62 16.33 8.47 15.62
N LYS A 63 15.28 7.97 14.95
CA LYS A 63 13.96 8.62 14.88
C LYS A 63 12.96 7.96 15.83
N PRO A 64 11.93 8.68 16.30
CA PRO A 64 10.86 8.08 17.10
C PRO A 64 10.12 7.00 16.30
N PRO A 65 9.55 5.97 16.99
CA PRO A 65 8.68 4.99 16.35
C PRO A 65 7.51 5.68 15.64
N ARG A 66 7.17 5.20 14.44
CA ARG A 66 5.99 5.63 13.69
C ARG A 66 4.93 4.54 13.72
N LYS A 67 3.66 4.96 13.70
CA LYS A 67 2.53 4.05 13.49
C LYS A 67 2.50 3.64 12.04
N VAL A 68 2.59 2.34 11.79
CA VAL A 68 2.61 1.77 10.45
C VAL A 68 1.46 0.80 10.23
N LEU A 69 0.95 0.81 9.00
CA LEU A 69 0.01 -0.16 8.47
C LEU A 69 0.74 -1.05 7.47
N ILE A 70 0.78 -2.34 7.75
CA ILE A 70 1.36 -3.36 6.88
C ILE A 70 0.23 -4.05 6.14
N VAL A 71 0.24 -3.97 4.81
CA VAL A 71 -0.73 -4.64 3.93
C VAL A 71 -0.01 -5.70 3.12
N LYS A 72 -0.46 -6.96 3.20
CA LYS A 72 0.00 -8.02 2.30
C LYS A 72 -1.01 -8.18 1.17
N GLY A 73 -0.52 -8.20 -0.06
CA GLY A 73 -1.31 -8.46 -1.24
C GLY A 73 -0.78 -9.62 -2.06
N VAL A 74 -1.64 -10.14 -2.93
CA VAL A 74 -1.35 -11.19 -3.91
C VAL A 74 -1.67 -10.64 -5.29
N ARG A 75 -0.80 -10.91 -6.26
CA ARG A 75 -1.00 -10.63 -7.69
C ARG A 75 -1.43 -11.90 -8.41
N ARG A 76 -2.52 -11.85 -9.17
CA ARG A 76 -3.02 -12.98 -9.97
C ARG A 76 -2.89 -12.67 -11.47
N PRO A 77 -2.62 -13.70 -12.30
CA PRO A 77 -2.54 -15.13 -11.97
C PRO A 77 -1.18 -15.62 -11.44
N GLN A 78 -0.17 -14.74 -11.34
CA GLN A 78 1.22 -15.13 -11.07
C GLN A 78 1.45 -15.68 -9.65
N GLY A 79 0.50 -15.47 -8.72
CA GLY A 79 0.61 -15.88 -7.32
C GLY A 79 1.67 -15.12 -6.52
N LYS A 80 2.25 -14.06 -7.10
CA LYS A 80 3.32 -13.28 -6.46
C LYS A 80 2.76 -12.50 -5.28
N THR A 81 3.41 -12.62 -4.13
CA THR A 81 3.01 -11.94 -2.90
C THR A 81 3.90 -10.73 -2.63
N PHE A 82 3.29 -9.69 -2.08
CA PHE A 82 4.00 -8.48 -1.69
C PHE A 82 3.49 -7.99 -0.34
N LYS A 83 4.34 -7.25 0.37
CA LYS A 83 4.02 -6.52 1.60
C LYS A 83 4.36 -5.05 1.43
N ILE A 84 3.39 -4.18 1.68
CA ILE A 84 3.56 -2.73 1.70
C ILE A 84 3.50 -2.28 3.15
N VAL A 85 4.50 -1.49 3.56
CA VAL A 85 4.51 -0.81 4.86
C VAL A 85 4.19 0.66 4.62
N LEU A 86 3.08 1.12 5.17
CA LEU A 86 2.57 2.47 5.04
C LEU A 86 2.76 3.22 6.35
N ASP A 87 3.19 4.47 6.26
CA ASP A 87 3.16 5.40 7.37
C ASP A 87 1.72 5.90 7.57
N VAL A 88 1.14 5.66 8.74
CA VAL A 88 -0.28 5.98 9.00
C VAL A 88 -0.52 7.50 8.99
N GLU A 89 0.45 8.26 9.48
CA GLU A 89 0.33 9.71 9.61
C GLU A 89 0.34 10.39 8.24
N THR A 90 1.35 10.11 7.43
CA THR A 90 1.57 10.76 6.13
C THR A 90 0.87 10.08 4.96
N GLY A 91 0.51 8.80 5.09
CA GLY A 91 -0.02 8.00 3.98
C GLY A 91 1.03 7.67 2.92
N LYS A 92 2.32 7.68 3.27
CA LYS A 92 3.41 7.34 2.36
C LYS A 92 3.84 5.88 2.49
N ILE A 93 4.34 5.32 1.39
CA ILE A 93 4.95 4.00 1.37
C ILE A 93 6.36 4.13 1.94
N ILE A 94 6.59 3.49 3.07
CA ILE A 94 7.92 3.41 3.71
C ILE A 94 8.76 2.34 3.03
N ARG A 95 8.16 1.16 2.80
CA ARG A 95 8.86 -0.01 2.28
C ARG A 95 7.92 -0.93 1.52
N ILE A 96 8.47 -1.56 0.48
CA ILE A 96 7.84 -2.68 -0.20
C ILE A 96 8.78 -3.89 -0.10
N MET A 97 8.21 -5.07 0.16
CA MET A 97 8.91 -6.34 0.19
C MET A 97 8.16 -7.34 -0.68
N TYR A 98 8.90 -8.11 -1.46
CA TYR A 98 8.36 -9.24 -2.22
C TYR A 98 8.62 -10.51 -1.44
N GLU A 99 7.61 -11.36 -1.32
CA GLU A 99 7.76 -12.69 -0.74
C GLU A 99 7.89 -13.69 -1.90
N ALA A 100 8.85 -14.61 -1.76
CA ALA A 100 9.13 -15.67 -2.73
C ALA A 100 8.05 -16.77 -2.68
#